data_AF-A0A2M7UBL3-F1
#
_entry.id   AF-A0A2M7UBL3-F1
#
_cell.length_a   1.000
_cell.length_b   1.000
_cell.length_c   1.000
_cell.angle_alpha   90.00
_cell.angle_beta   90.00
_cell.angle_gamma   90.00
#
_symmetry.space_group_name_H-M   'P 1'
#
loop_
_entity.id
_entity.type
_entity.pdbx_description
1 polymer ?
#
loop_
_entity_poly.entity_id
_entity_poly.type
_entity_poly.pdbx_seq_one_letter_code
_entity_poly.pdbx_strand_id
1 'polypeptide(L)'
;MKINKILILVAFIIVLLLGVLLGFNIKSIQSGEEPININPFPKSCQYNGKTYKSGDSFPAEDGCNTCGCEDGEVMCTLMACDK
;
A
#
# COMPACT_ATOMS: atom_id res chain seq x y z
N MET A 1 -40.00 23.41 -29.58
CA MET A 1 -38.78 22.65 -29.92
C MET A 1 -38.91 21.25 -29.31
N LYS A 2 -39.23 20.22 -30.11
CA LYS A 2 -39.42 18.86 -29.60
C LYS A 2 -38.04 18.23 -29.41
N ILE A 3 -37.59 18.07 -28.17
CA ILE A 3 -36.33 17.39 -27.89
C ILE A 3 -36.49 15.92 -28.31
N ASN A 4 -35.62 15.47 -29.20
CA ASN A 4 -35.66 14.12 -29.73
C ASN A 4 -35.24 13.13 -28.64
N LYS A 5 -36.11 12.18 -28.29
CA LYS A 5 -35.78 11.14 -27.29
C LYS A 5 -34.54 10.34 -27.68
N ILE A 6 -34.27 10.18 -28.98
CA ILE A 6 -33.06 9.55 -29.50
C ILE A 6 -31.83 10.39 -29.12
N LEU A 7 -31.92 11.72 -29.18
CA LEU A 7 -30.82 12.61 -28.81
C LEU A 7 -30.51 12.53 -27.31
N ILE A 8 -31.55 12.43 -26.47
CA ILE A 8 -31.39 12.23 -25.03
C ILE A 8 -30.72 10.87 -24.76
N LEU A 9 -31.20 9.80 -25.39
CA LEU A 9 -30.64 8.46 -25.24
C LEU A 9 -29.17 8.41 -25.68
N VAL A 10 -28.83 9.03 -26.81
CA VAL A 10 -27.45 9.12 -27.31
C VAL A 10 -26.57 9.90 -26.35
N ALA A 11 -27.06 11.02 -25.79
CA ALA A 11 -26.31 11.80 -24.81
C ALA A 11 -26.00 10.99 -23.55
N PHE A 12 -26.96 10.21 -23.02
CA PHE A 12 -26.71 9.32 -21.88
C PHE A 12 -25.69 8.23 -22.19
N ILE A 13 -25.78 7.60 -23.36
CA ILE A 13 -24.83 6.58 -23.79
C ILE A 13 -23.41 7.18 -23.90
N ILE A 14 -23.28 8.40 -24.45
CA ILE A 14 -21.99 9.09 -24.55
C ILE A 14 -21.42 9.39 -23.16
N VAL A 15 -22.23 9.92 -22.22
CA VAL A 15 -21.77 10.21 -20.86
C VAL A 15 -21.32 8.94 -20.13
N LEU A 16 -22.05 7.83 -20.29
CA LEU A 16 -21.65 6.55 -19.71
C LEU A 16 -20.36 6.00 -20.33
N LEU A 17 -20.21 6.05 -21.65
CA LEU A 17 -18.99 5.62 -22.34
C LEU A 17 -17.78 6.47 -21.94
N LEU A 18 -17.95 7.80 -21.85
CA LEU A 18 -16.89 8.71 -21.42
C LEU A 18 -16.54 8.51 -19.93
N GLY A 19 -17.54 8.34 -19.06
CA GLY A 19 -17.32 8.06 -17.64
C GLY A 19 -16.61 6.74 -17.40
N VAL A 20 -16.92 5.71 -18.20
CA VAL A 20 -16.23 4.41 -18.19
C VAL A 20 -14.77 4.57 -18.66
N LEU A 21 -14.53 5.27 -19.77
CA LEU A 21 -13.17 5.54 -20.28
C LEU A 21 -12.30 6.37 -19.31
N LEU A 22 -12.90 7.36 -18.64
CA LEU A 22 -12.21 8.22 -17.67
C LEU A 22 -12.08 7.54 -16.28
N GLY A 23 -13.01 6.64 -15.94
CA GLY A 23 -13.07 5.91 -14.67
C GLY A 23 -12.21 4.64 -14.60
N PHE A 24 -11.63 4.19 -15.73
CA PHE A 24 -10.76 3.01 -15.76
C PHE A 24 -9.40 3.17 -15.07
N ASN A 25 -9.06 4.34 -14.53
CA ASN A 25 -7.88 4.48 -13.67
C ASN A 25 -8.21 4.16 -12.20
N ILE A 26 -8.78 2.98 -11.95
CA ILE A 26 -8.80 2.40 -10.60
C ILE A 26 -7.39 1.84 -10.33
N LYS A 27 -6.41 2.72 -10.10
CA LYS A 27 -5.10 2.30 -9.57
C LYS A 27 -5.18 2.07 -8.06
N SER A 28 -6.18 1.31 -7.63
CA SER A 28 -6.41 0.98 -6.22
C SER A 28 -6.66 -0.50 -5.96
N ILE A 29 -6.39 -1.39 -6.92
CA ILE A 29 -6.20 -2.82 -6.62
C ILE A 29 -4.70 -3.10 -6.62
N GLN A 30 -4.00 -2.44 -5.71
CA GLN A 30 -2.85 -3.06 -5.07
C GLN A 30 -3.36 -3.57 -3.72
N SER A 31 -4.32 -4.50 -3.75
CA SER A 31 -4.43 -5.43 -2.63
C SER A 31 -3.11 -6.19 -2.65
N GLY A 32 -2.24 -5.88 -1.70
CA GLY A 32 -0.95 -6.52 -1.57
C GLY A 32 -1.14 -8.02 -1.37
N GLU A 33 -1.04 -8.78 -2.44
CA GLU A 33 -0.41 -10.09 -2.36
C GLU A 33 1.08 -9.80 -2.46
N GLU A 34 1.79 -9.89 -1.33
CA GLU A 34 3.25 -9.92 -1.37
C GLU A 34 3.65 -11.10 -2.28
N PRO A 35 4.53 -10.89 -3.28
CA PRO A 35 5.08 -12.01 -4.02
C PRO A 35 5.78 -12.95 -3.04
N ILE A 36 5.54 -14.26 -3.15
CA ILE A 36 6.24 -15.27 -2.34
C ILE A 36 7.74 -15.01 -2.49
N ASN A 37 8.39 -14.60 -1.41
CA ASN A 37 9.82 -14.35 -1.39
C ASN A 37 10.54 -15.70 -1.49
N ILE A 38 10.77 -16.17 -2.72
CA ILE A 38 11.54 -17.40 -3.01
C ILE A 38 13.05 -17.21 -2.80
N ASN A 39 13.49 -16.07 -2.24
CA ASN A 39 14.89 -15.94 -1.85
C ASN A 39 15.12 -16.83 -0.63
N PRO A 40 15.97 -17.87 -0.75
CA PRO A 40 16.30 -18.73 0.38
C PRO A 40 17.11 -18.00 1.47
N PHE A 41 17.47 -16.74 1.22
CA PHE A 41 18.16 -15.86 2.15
C PHE A 41 17.24 -14.70 2.52
N PRO A 42 16.74 -14.67 3.76
CA PRO A 42 15.92 -13.56 4.21
C PRO A 42 16.77 -12.29 4.31
N LYS A 43 16.20 -11.15 3.92
CA LYS A 43 16.95 -9.88 3.81
C LYS A 43 17.16 -9.27 5.20
N SER A 44 18.34 -8.67 5.41
CA SER A 44 18.62 -7.89 6.62
C SER A 44 17.99 -6.50 6.53
N CYS A 45 17.63 -5.93 7.67
CA CYS A 45 17.14 -4.57 7.82
C CYS A 45 18.25 -3.60 8.22
N GLN A 46 18.11 -2.35 7.81
CA GLN A 46 18.91 -1.23 8.30
C GLN A 46 18.05 -0.37 9.23
N TYR A 47 18.45 -0.24 10.48
CA TYR A 47 17.78 0.63 11.46
C TYR A 47 18.82 1.40 12.25
N ASN A 48 18.71 2.74 12.25
CA ASN A 48 19.63 3.65 12.93
C ASN A 48 21.13 3.32 12.68
N GLY A 49 21.49 3.12 11.41
CA GLY A 49 22.86 2.79 11.01
C GLY A 49 23.37 1.41 11.43
N LYS A 50 22.55 0.58 12.10
CA LYS A 50 22.85 -0.83 12.40
C LYS A 50 22.13 -1.77 11.43
N THR A 51 22.78 -2.91 11.18
CA THR A 51 22.23 -4.01 10.40
C THR A 51 21.64 -5.07 11.33
N TYR A 52 20.40 -5.46 11.08
CA TYR A 52 19.67 -6.51 11.80
C TYR A 52 19.30 -7.63 10.82
N LYS A 53 19.45 -8.89 11.22
CA LYS A 53 19.01 -10.03 10.42
C LYS A 53 17.50 -10.15 10.48
N SER A 54 16.90 -10.71 9.43
CA SER A 54 15.49 -11.11 9.47
C SER A 54 15.26 -12.06 10.66
N GLY A 55 14.19 -11.84 11.41
CA GLY A 55 13.87 -12.49 12.67
C GLY A 55 14.46 -11.81 13.93
N ASP A 56 15.34 -10.82 13.79
CA ASP A 56 15.86 -10.10 14.96
C ASP A 56 14.79 -9.21 15.59
N SER A 57 14.77 -9.17 16.94
CA SER A 57 14.03 -8.18 17.72
C SER A 57 14.99 -7.32 18.55
N PHE A 58 14.75 -6.02 18.59
CA PHE A 58 15.67 -5.04 19.17
C PHE A 58 14.92 -3.80 19.69
N PRO A 59 15.47 -3.08 20.69
CA PRO A 59 14.84 -1.86 21.19
C PRO A 59 14.87 -0.74 20.13
N ALA A 60 13.80 0.04 20.07
CA ALA A 60 13.73 1.28 19.31
C ALA A 60 14.62 2.36 19.96
N GLU A 61 14.96 3.40 19.20
CA GLU A 61 15.78 4.51 19.70
C GLU A 61 15.11 5.33 20.81
N ASP A 62 13.78 5.29 20.90
CA ASP A 62 13.04 5.99 21.94
C ASP A 62 13.17 5.33 23.32
N GLY A 63 13.83 4.17 23.42
CA GLY A 63 14.09 3.45 24.67
C GLY A 63 12.85 2.78 25.29
N CYS A 64 11.72 2.81 24.59
CA CYS A 64 10.43 2.37 25.10
C CYS A 64 9.79 1.35 24.15
N ASN A 65 9.83 1.60 22.85
CA ASN A 65 9.30 0.69 21.83
C ASN A 65 10.29 -0.42 21.49
N THR A 66 9.76 -1.51 20.94
CA THR A 66 10.52 -2.64 20.40
C THR A 66 10.28 -2.73 18.91
N CYS A 67 11.34 -2.98 18.16
CA CYS A 67 11.29 -3.23 16.73
C CYS A 67 11.63 -4.69 16.41
N GLY A 68 11.13 -5.16 15.27
CA GLY A 68 11.49 -6.42 14.63
C GLY A 68 11.97 -6.16 13.20
N CYS A 69 12.88 -7.00 12.72
CA CYS A 69 13.27 -7.06 11.31
C CYS A 69 12.64 -8.28 10.65
N GLU A 70 11.84 -8.08 9.60
CA GLU A 70 11.27 -9.15 8.79
C GLU A 70 11.57 -8.86 7.32
N ASP A 71 12.41 -9.68 6.69
CA ASP A 71 12.69 -9.65 5.25
C ASP A 71 13.06 -8.27 4.66
N GLY A 72 13.79 -7.48 5.44
CA GLY A 72 14.28 -6.15 5.05
C GLY A 72 13.36 -5.01 5.50
N GLU A 73 12.23 -5.33 6.11
CA GLU A 73 11.29 -4.36 6.69
C GLU A 73 11.43 -4.28 8.21
N VAL A 74 11.41 -3.06 8.74
CA VAL A 74 11.44 -2.81 10.19
C VAL A 74 10.05 -2.46 10.66
N MET A 75 9.54 -3.21 11.64
CA MET A 75 8.25 -2.96 12.27
C MET A 75 8.45 -2.71 13.75
N CYS A 76 7.96 -1.59 14.28
CA CYS A 76 8.07 -1.25 15.69
C CYS A 76 6.71 -1.20 16.38
N THR A 77 6.69 -1.48 17.68
CA THR A 77 5.53 -1.20 18.53
C THR A 77 5.25 0.31 18.55
N LEU A 78 4.01 0.67 18.89
CA LEU A 78 3.55 2.05 19.00
C LEU A 78 3.00 2.33 20.39
N MET A 79 3.80 2.03 21.41
CA MET A 79 3.47 2.37 22.78
C MET A 79 3.61 3.87 22.99
N ALA A 80 2.66 4.44 23.74
CA ALA A 80 2.82 5.79 24.25
C ALA A 80 3.92 5.77 25.31
N CYS A 81 4.96 6.58 25.10
CA CYS A 81 6.13 6.64 25.97
C CYS A 81 6.11 7.96 26.73
N ASP A 82 6.16 7.87 28.06
CA ASP A 82 6.34 9.02 28.93
C ASP A 82 7.84 9.37 28.92
N LYS A 83 8.19 10.50 28.31
CA LYS A 83 9.57 11.00 28.28
C LYS A 83 9.98 11.62 29.61
#